data_AF-A0A9E3DYX1-F1
#
_entry.id   AF-A0A9E3DYX1-F1
#
_cell.length_a   1.000
_cell.length_b   1.000
_cell.length_c   1.000
_cell.angle_alpha   90.00
_cell.angle_beta   90.00
_cell.angle_gamma   90.00
#
_symmetry.space_group_name_H-M   'P 1'
#
loop_
_entity.id
_entity.type
_entity.pdbx_description
1 polymer ?
#
loop_
_entity_poly.entity_id
_entity_poly.type
_entity_poly.pdbx_seq_one_letter_code
_entity_poly.pdbx_strand_id
1 'polypeptide(L)' 'RLGDVITATAVYEDVSEEKKTALGTGYFLTWLTTYTDQNGEVLGRQRFRVLRFRPER' A
#
# COMPACT_ATOMS: atom_id res chain seq x y z
N ARG A 1 14.92 -13.11 11.45
CA ARG A 1 15.35 -14.48 11.86
C ARG A 1 14.12 -15.30 12.21
N LEU A 2 14.21 -16.63 12.19
CA LEU A 2 13.11 -17.47 12.67
C LEU A 2 12.83 -17.14 14.13
N GLY A 3 11.55 -16.91 14.46
CA GLY A 3 11.12 -16.46 15.77
C GLY A 3 10.99 -14.95 15.95
N ASP A 4 11.42 -14.14 14.98
CA ASP A 4 11.22 -12.68 15.06
C ASP A 4 9.75 -12.31 14.92
N VAL A 5 9.33 -11.29 15.67
CA VAL A 5 8.00 -10.70 15.55
C VAL A 5 8.10 -9.51 14.61
N ILE A 6 7.43 -9.61 13.47
CA ILE A 6 7.43 -8.56 12.45
C ILE A 6 6.17 -7.72 12.61
N THR A 7 6.35 -6.41 12.78
CA THR A 7 5.25 -5.43 12.76
C THR A 7 5.21 -4.74 11.42
N ALA A 8 4.02 -4.53 10.88
CA ALA A 8 3.79 -3.82 9.63
C ALA A 8 2.94 -2.58 9.88
N THR A 9 3.51 -1.39 9.63
CA THR A 9 2.79 -0.11 9.73
C THR A 9 2.60 0.45 8.34
N ALA A 10 1.35 0.69 7.95
CA ALA A 10 0.98 1.25 6.65
C ALA A 10 0.52 2.70 6.80
N VAL A 11 1.03 3.58 5.94
CA VAL A 11 0.63 5.00 5.85
C VAL A 11 0.27 5.33 4.41
N TYR A 12 -0.92 5.91 4.20
CA TYR A 12 -1.31 6.44 2.90
C TYR A 12 -0.44 7.65 2.55
N GLU A 13 0.24 7.58 1.41
CA GLU A 13 1.10 8.65 0.91
C GLU A 13 0.36 9.55 -0.07
N ASP A 14 -0.51 8.97 -0.90
CA ASP A 14 -1.20 9.69 -1.96
C ASP A 14 -2.53 9.03 -2.34
N VAL A 15 -3.47 9.87 -2.77
CA VAL A 15 -4.72 9.48 -3.42
C VAL A 15 -4.85 10.35 -4.66
N SER A 16 -4.89 9.73 -5.83
CA SER A 16 -5.09 10.49 -7.06
C SER A 16 -6.47 11.14 -7.10
N GLU A 17 -6.69 12.11 -7.99
CA GLU A 17 -8.05 12.45 -8.44
C GLU A 17 -8.74 11.24 -9.10
N GLU A 18 -10.06 11.32 -9.30
CA GLU A 18 -10.82 10.28 -10.02
C GLU A 18 -10.34 10.21 -11.48
N LYS A 19 -10.21 8.99 -12.00
CA LYS A 19 -9.75 8.72 -13.35
C LYS A 19 -10.63 7.68 -14.01
N LYS A 20 -10.93 7.91 -15.30
CA LYS A 20 -11.45 6.88 -16.18
C LYS A 20 -10.29 6.00 -16.66
N THR A 21 -10.37 4.69 -16.44
CA THR A 21 -9.35 3.71 -16.85
C THR A 21 -9.98 2.63 -17.73
N ALA A 22 -9.16 1.76 -18.33
CA ALA A 22 -9.65 0.63 -19.12
C ALA A 22 -10.47 -0.40 -18.30
N LEU A 23 -10.27 -0.46 -16.99
CA LEU A 23 -11.02 -1.36 -16.11
C LEU A 23 -12.29 -0.69 -15.54
N GLY A 24 -12.43 0.62 -15.72
CA GLY A 24 -13.52 1.44 -15.21
C GLY A 24 -13.04 2.69 -14.48
N THR A 25 -14.00 3.46 -13.95
CA THR A 25 -13.71 4.73 -13.27
C THR A 25 -13.35 4.52 -11.80
N GLY A 26 -12.28 5.17 -11.32
CA GLY A 26 -11.76 4.96 -9.97
C GLY A 26 -10.59 5.85 -9.58
N TYR A 27 -9.89 5.45 -8.52
CA TYR A 27 -8.78 6.19 -7.91
C TYR A 27 -7.55 5.30 -7.76
N PHE A 28 -6.36 5.87 -7.94
CA PHE A 28 -5.13 5.21 -7.52
C PHE A 28 -4.83 5.59 -6.07
N LEU A 29 -4.65 4.58 -5.23
CA LEU A 29 -4.22 4.74 -3.84
C LEU A 29 -2.77 4.29 -3.73
N THR A 30 -1.95 5.10 -3.07
CA THR A 30 -0.55 4.78 -2.77
C THR A 30 -0.35 4.76 -1.26
N TRP A 31 0.27 3.69 -0.75
CA TRP A 31 0.70 3.63 0.64
C TRP A 31 2.07 2.98 0.77
N LEU A 32 2.77 3.37 1.83
CA LEU A 32 4.03 2.79 2.25
C LEU A 32 3.79 1.92 3.47
N THR A 33 4.13 0.64 3.37
CA THR A 33 4.23 -0.25 4.52
C THR A 33 5.70 -0.34 4.95
N THR A 34 5.97 -0.01 6.20
CA THR A 34 7.27 -0.21 6.83
C THR A 34 7.18 -1.42 7.74
N TYR A 35 8.12 -2.36 7.57
CA TYR A 35 8.24 -3.55 8.39
C TYR A 35 9.36 -3.37 9.40
N THR A 36 9.09 -3.63 10.67
CA THR A 36 10.08 -3.58 11.74
C THR A 36 10.12 -4.90 12.51
N ASP A 37 11.28 -5.24 13.07
CA ASP A 37 11.40 -6.33 14.04
C ASP A 37 10.93 -5.89 15.45
N GLN A 38 11.04 -6.81 16.41
CA GLN A 38 10.69 -6.57 17.82
C GLN A 38 11.56 -5.50 18.52
N ASN A 39 12.71 -5.15 17.95
CA ASN A 39 13.62 -4.14 18.48
C ASN A 39 13.43 -2.77 17.79
N GLY A 40 12.51 -2.68 16.83
CA GLY A 40 12.25 -1.49 16.04
C GLY A 40 13.21 -1.31 14.86
N GLU A 41 14.04 -2.30 14.53
CA GLU A 41 14.90 -2.25 13.35
C GLU A 41 14.03 -2.33 12.09
N VAL A 42 14.24 -1.40 11.14
CA VAL A 42 13.53 -1.41 9.87
C VAL A 42 14.09 -2.51 8.98
N LEU A 43 13.30 -3.56 8.79
CA LEU A 43 13.64 -4.72 7.95
C LEU A 43 13.41 -4.43 6.47
N GLY A 44 12.48 -3.52 6.16
CA GLY A 44 12.15 -3.19 4.78
C GLY A 44 10.98 -2.24 4.66
N ARG A 45 10.82 -1.72 3.44
CA ARG A 45 9.73 -0.84 3.07
C ARG A 45 9.14 -1.29 1.74
N GLN A 46 7.82 -1.29 1.67
CA GLN A 46 7.09 -1.63 0.46
C GLN A 46 6.13 -0.51 0.12
N ARG A 47 6.31 0.07 -1.06
CA ARG A 47 5.37 1.03 -1.63
C ARG A 47 4.43 0.28 -2.56
N PHE A 48 3.15 0.30 -2.23
CA PHE A 48 2.10 -0.22 -3.10
C PHE A 48 1.35 0.93 -3.75
N ARG A 49 0.99 0.73 -5.02
CA ARG A 49 0.00 1.54 -5.72
C ARG A 49 -1.05 0.63 -6.31
N VAL A 50 -2.31 0.85 -5.95
CA VAL A 50 -3.44 0.02 -6.40
C VAL A 50 -4.51 0.89 -7.05
N LEU A 51 -5.24 0.33 -8.01
CA LEU A 51 -6.44 0.94 -8.56
C LEU A 51 -7.67 0.40 -7.81
N ARG A 52 -8.44 1.30 -7.20
CA ARG A 52 -9.80 1.00 -6.70
C ARG A 52 -10.78 1.60 -7.68
N PHE A 53 -11.53 0.76 -8.38
CA PHE A 53 -12.40 1.17 -9.48
C PHE A 53 -13.76 0.51 -9.42
N ARG A 54 -14.74 1.15 -10.05
CA ARG A 54 -16.05 0.56 -10.36
C ARG A 54 -15.94 -0.10 -11.75
N PRO A 55 -16.12 -1.43 -11.88
CA PRO A 55 -16.06 -2.10 -13.16
C PRO A 55 -17.07 -1.52 -14.15
N GLU A 56 -16.62 -1.24 -15.37
CA GLU A 56 -17.54 -1.02 -16.50
C GLU A 56 -17.98 -2.40 -17.01
N ARG A 57 -19.29 -2.54 -17.24
CA ARG A 57 -19.97 -3.83 -17.44
C ARG A 57 -19.52 -4.55 -18.71
#